data_AF-A0A832U3C2-F1
#
_entry.id   AF-A0A832U3C2-F1
#
_cell.length_a   1.000
_cell.length_b   1.000
_cell.length_c   1.000
_cell.angle_alpha   90.00
_cell.angle_beta   90.00
_cell.angle_gamma   90.00
#
_symmetry.space_group_name_H-M   'P 1'
#
loop_
_entity.id
_entity.type
_entity.pdbx_description
1 polymer ?
#
loop_
_entity_poly.entity_id
_entity_poly.type
_entity_poly.pdbx_seq_one_letter_code
_entity_poly.pdbx_strand_id
1 'polypeptide(L)' 'DMTLTLHSSDWWYNIWKTSDLVTIQKFGELNCFEEAWKDWLICDNDYARRDIGMMEAEGGKYFNLVSIIATKL' A
#
# COMPACT_ATOMS: atom_id res chain seq x y z
N ASP A 1 17.06 -15.45 -5.37
CA ASP A 1 16.18 -14.53 -6.10
C ASP A 1 15.32 -13.83 -5.06
N MET A 2 15.66 -12.58 -4.71
CA MET A 2 14.86 -11.83 -3.73
C MET A 2 13.67 -11.24 -4.49
N THR A 3 12.56 -11.96 -4.51
CA THR A 3 11.33 -11.48 -5.12
C THR A 3 10.86 -10.22 -4.39
N LEU A 4 10.91 -9.08 -5.05
CA LEU A 4 10.36 -7.82 -4.56
C LEU A 4 8.84 -7.99 -4.41
N THR A 5 8.32 -7.88 -3.18
CA THR A 5 6.89 -8.05 -2.88
C THR A 5 6.13 -6.73 -2.72
N LEU A 6 6.84 -5.60 -2.74
CA LEU A 6 6.26 -4.25 -2.69
C LEU A 6 6.20 -3.67 -4.10
N HIS A 7 5.00 -3.24 -4.49
CA HIS A 7 4.74 -2.70 -5.81
C HIS A 7 3.98 -1.37 -5.71
N SER A 8 4.26 -0.48 -6.65
CA SER A 8 3.59 0.82 -6.72
C SER A 8 2.11 0.66 -7.06
N SER A 9 1.37 1.73 -6.79
CA SER A 9 -0.02 1.88 -7.24
C SER A 9 -0.12 1.56 -8.75
N ASP A 10 0.67 2.21 -9.59
CA ASP A 10 0.61 2.01 -11.04
C ASP A 10 0.86 0.56 -11.47
N TRP A 11 1.74 -0.16 -10.77
CA TRP A 11 1.99 -1.57 -11.06
C TRP A 11 0.70 -2.39 -10.86
N TRP A 12 0.01 -2.20 -9.74
CA TRP A 12 -1.26 -2.88 -9.47
C TRP A 12 -2.36 -2.50 -10.47
N TYR A 13 -2.51 -1.21 -10.76
CA TYR A 13 -3.45 -0.74 -11.78
C TYR A 13 -3.20 -1.40 -13.13
N ASN A 14 -1.93 -1.49 -13.54
CA ASN A 14 -1.52 -2.07 -14.81
C ASN A 14 -1.79 -3.57 -14.92
N ILE A 15 -1.89 -4.30 -13.81
CA ILE A 15 -2.30 -5.71 -13.83
C ILE A 15 -3.82 -5.83 -13.92
N TRP A 16 -4.56 -5.04 -13.14
CA TRP A 16 -6.01 -5.13 -13.13
C TRP A 16 -6.64 -4.67 -14.44
N LYS A 17 -6.04 -3.67 -15.11
CA LYS A 17 -6.54 -3.16 -16.39
C LYS A 17 -6.47 -4.18 -17.53
N THR A 18 -5.69 -5.26 -17.40
CA THR A 18 -5.57 -6.29 -18.43
C THR A 18 -6.59 -7.42 -18.25
N SER A 19 -7.44 -7.35 -17.24
CA SER A 19 -8.46 -8.36 -16.96
C SER A 19 -9.75 -8.06 -17.69
N ASP A 20 -10.26 -9.02 -18.47
CA ASP A 20 -11.58 -8.94 -19.12
C ASP A 20 -12.74 -9.32 -18.16
N LEU A 21 -12.45 -9.60 -16.89
CA LEU A 21 -13.44 -10.07 -15.91
C LEU A 21 -13.96 -8.98 -14.98
N VAL A 22 -13.35 -7.80 -14.99
CA VAL A 22 -13.65 -6.73 -14.03
C VAL A 22 -13.59 -5.36 -14.70
N THR A 23 -14.35 -4.42 -14.14
CA THR A 23 -14.22 -2.99 -14.45
C THR A 23 -13.71 -2.27 -13.21
N ILE A 24 -12.58 -1.57 -13.33
CA ILE A 24 -12.02 -0.75 -12.26
C ILE A 24 -12.90 0.50 -12.08
N GLN A 25 -13.42 0.70 -10.87
CA GLN A 25 -14.28 1.83 -10.50
C GLN A 25 -13.49 2.94 -9.82
N LYS A 26 -12.56 2.56 -8.93
CA LYS A 26 -11.70 3.50 -8.21
C LYS A 26 -10.33 2.89 -8.00
N PHE A 27 -9.32 3.73 -8.07
CA PHE A 27 -7.92 3.40 -7.90
C PHE A 27 -7.20 4.54 -7.19
N GLY A 28 -6.30 4.25 -6.25
CA GLY A 28 -5.47 5.26 -5.59
C GLY A 28 -5.08 4.88 -4.17
N GLU A 29 -4.55 5.84 -3.43
CA GLU A 29 -4.13 5.67 -2.05
C GLU A 29 -5.32 5.75 -1.07
N LEU A 30 -5.23 5.02 0.04
CA LEU A 30 -6.19 5.13 1.13
C LEU A 30 -5.98 6.44 1.88
N ASN A 31 -6.99 7.30 1.96
CA ASN A 31 -6.90 8.58 2.68
C ASN A 31 -6.44 8.45 4.15
N CYS A 32 -6.62 7.29 4.79
CA CYS A 32 -6.23 7.03 6.17
C CYS A 32 -4.81 6.46 6.31
N PHE A 33 -4.02 6.30 5.24
CA PHE A 33 -2.73 5.60 5.34
C PHE A 33 -1.79 6.28 6.35
N GLU A 34 -1.76 7.62 6.40
CA GLU A 34 -0.93 8.34 7.36
C GLU A 34 -1.35 8.09 8.81
N GLU A 35 -2.66 8.08 9.08
CA GLU A 35 -3.22 7.80 10.41
C GLU A 35 -2.94 6.35 10.80
N ALA A 36 -3.15 5.39 9.89
CA ALA A 36 -2.88 3.99 10.11
C ALA A 36 -1.40 3.72 10.45
N TRP A 37 -0.47 4.41 9.77
CA TRP A 37 0.95 4.31 10.12
C TRP A 37 1.29 4.95 11.44
N LYS A 38 0.70 6.10 11.78
CA LYS A 38 0.88 6.71 13.11
C LYS A 38 0.43 5.76 14.21
N ASP A 39 -0.75 5.18 14.07
CA ASP A 39 -1.30 4.21 15.02
C ASP A 39 -0.45 2.94 15.11
N TRP A 40 0.04 2.44 13.97
CA TRP A 40 0.94 1.28 13.93
C TRP A 40 2.22 1.56 14.71
N LEU A 41 2.89 2.68 14.44
CA LEU A 41 4.21 3.00 14.99
C LEU A 41 4.18 3.31 16.50
N ILE A 42 3.04 3.71 17.06
CA ILE A 42 2.88 3.91 18.51
C ILE A 42 2.42 2.65 19.26
N CYS A 43 2.07 1.58 18.53
CA CYS A 43 1.62 0.33 19.12
C CYS A 43 2.77 -0.38 19.87
N ASP A 44 2.45 -1.03 20.99
CA ASP A 44 3.39 -1.90 21.70
C ASP A 44 3.55 -3.24 20.97
N ASN A 45 4.23 -3.20 19.82
CA ASN A 45 4.50 -4.34 18.98
C ASN A 45 5.98 -4.31 18.52
N ASP A 46 6.67 -5.46 18.60
CA ASP A 46 8.08 -5.56 18.22
C ASP A 46 8.34 -5.27 16.74
N TYR A 47 7.37 -5.53 15.86
CA TYR A 47 7.46 -5.20 14.44
C TYR A 47 7.29 -3.69 14.23
N ALA A 48 6.31 -3.07 14.90
CA ALA A 48 6.12 -1.62 14.85
C ALA A 48 7.37 -0.85 15.29
N ARG A 49 8.04 -1.29 16.37
CA ARG A 49 9.30 -0.71 16.82
C ARG A 49 10.41 -0.77 15.78
N ARG A 50 10.48 -1.87 15.01
CA ARG A 50 11.47 -2.03 13.93
C ARG A 50 11.16 -1.14 12.74
N ASP A 51 9.88 -0.92 12.47
CA ASP A 51 9.42 -0.10 11.34
C ASP A 51 9.63 1.40 11.55
N ILE A 52 9.87 1.88 12.78
CA ILE A 52 10.17 3.30 13.07
C ILE A 52 11.38 3.77 12.25
N GLY A 53 12.51 3.08 12.33
CA GLY A 53 13.72 3.48 11.60
C GLY A 53 13.55 3.38 10.08
N MET A 54 12.74 2.43 9.61
CA MET A 54 12.38 2.29 8.21
C MET A 54 11.53 3.48 7.71
N MET A 55 10.57 3.92 8.51
CA MET A 55 9.73 5.08 8.21
C MET A 55 10.54 6.39 8.20
N GLU A 56 11.47 6.55 9.15
CA GLU A 56 12.32 7.74 9.26
C GLU A 56 13.32 7.90 8.10
N ALA A 57 13.86 6.79 7.57
CA ALA A 57 14.91 6.81 6.55
C ALA A 57 14.54 7.59 5.27
N GLU A 58 13.27 7.49 4.84
CA GLU A 58 12.77 8.15 3.62
C GLU A 58 11.52 8.99 3.89
N GLY A 59 11.27 9.36 5.16
CA GLY A 59 10.10 10.14 5.58
C GLY A 59 8.77 9.50 5.16
N GLY A 60 8.69 8.18 5.15
CA GLY A 60 7.48 7.43 4.78
C GLY A 60 7.13 7.40 3.28
N LYS A 61 7.99 7.93 2.41
CA LYS A 61 7.74 8.07 0.96
C LYS A 61 7.23 6.82 0.24
N TYR A 62 7.64 5.62 0.68
CA TYR A 62 7.34 4.35 0.02
C TYR A 62 6.28 3.50 0.74
N PHE A 63 5.66 4.04 1.79
CA PHE A 63 4.74 3.31 2.66
C PHE A 63 3.30 3.79 2.52
N ASN A 64 2.85 4.07 1.29
CA ASN A 64 1.42 4.27 1.07
C ASN A 64 0.65 2.95 1.22
N LEU A 65 -0.66 3.04 1.43
CA LEU A 65 -1.57 1.90 1.33
C LEU A 65 -2.46 2.12 0.12
N VAL A 66 -2.38 1.21 -0.86
CA VAL A 66 -3.10 1.33 -2.12
C VAL A 66 -4.47 0.66 -2.04
N SER A 67 -5.43 1.17 -2.80
CA SER A 67 -6.81 0.70 -2.84
C SER A 67 -7.30 0.56 -4.29
N ILE A 68 -8.05 -0.52 -4.52
CA ILE A 68 -8.73 -0.79 -5.79
C ILE A 68 -10.16 -1.18 -5.47
N ILE A 69 -11.10 -0.53 -6.14
CA ILE A 69 -12.51 -0.92 -6.14
C ILE A 69 -12.83 -1.33 -7.57
N ALA A 70 -13.34 -2.55 -7.75
CA ALA A 70 -13.71 -3.08 -9.05
C ALA A 70 -15.04 -3.83 -8.96
N THR A 71 -15.79 -3.79 -10.05
CA THR A 71 -17.01 -4.59 -10.23
C THR A 71 -16.72 -5.73 -11.17
N LYS A 72 -17.24 -6.92 -10.86
CA LYS A 72 -17.23 -8.04 -11.80
C LYS A 72 -18.08 -7.69 -13.02
N LEU A 73 -17.58 -8.03 -14.22
CA LEU A 73 -18.33 -7.98 -15.48
C LEU A 73 -19.31 -9.16 -15.60
#